data_AF-A0A7W3MXM1-F1
#
_entry.id   AF-A0A7W3MXM1-F1
#
_cell.length_a   1.000
_cell.length_b   1.000
_cell.length_c   1.000
_cell.angle_alpha   90.00
_cell.angle_beta   90.00
_cell.angle_gamma   90.00
#
_symmetry.space_group_name_H-M   'P 1'
#
loop_
_entity.id
_entity.type
_entity.pdbx_description
1 polymer ?
#
loop_
_entity_poly.entity_id
_entity_poly.type
_entity_poly.pdbx_seq_one_letter_code
_entity_poly.pdbx_strand_id
1 'polypeptide(L)'
;MAAPVRLPIRMTIGDIDTPIEVGTVEFPYAPGTGGFAIDYPSLASALRQAADKLDPGPTNEVYRERARLVAYLAAQHPGDAVISYSDPSTPGWPVITINTPAGQMSWHISPDDIDVFPPSILRVHPEDPRATWDGHTTAEKHERLANLTRQGR
;
A
#
# COMPACT_ATOMS: atom_id res chain seq x y z
N MET A 1 -17.43 -9.74 -39.81
CA MET A 1 -17.48 -9.22 -38.43
C MET A 1 -16.10 -9.42 -37.82
N ALA A 2 -15.43 -8.36 -37.36
CA ALA A 2 -14.12 -8.49 -36.71
C ALA A 2 -14.30 -9.04 -35.30
N ALA A 3 -13.39 -9.89 -34.84
CA ALA A 3 -13.40 -10.41 -33.48
C ALA A 3 -13.03 -9.30 -32.48
N PRO A 4 -13.64 -9.27 -31.28
CA PRO A 4 -13.30 -8.29 -30.24
C PRO A 4 -11.84 -8.48 -29.79
N VAL A 5 -11.15 -7.37 -29.55
CA VAL A 5 -9.76 -7.37 -29.07
C VAL A 5 -9.73 -7.28 -27.55
N ARG A 6 -8.99 -8.19 -26.93
CA ARG A 6 -8.80 -8.28 -25.48
C ARG A 6 -7.45 -7.67 -25.12
N LEU A 7 -7.44 -6.55 -24.40
CA LEU A 7 -6.20 -5.97 -23.87
C LEU A 7 -6.13 -6.15 -22.35
N PRO A 8 -5.00 -6.65 -21.82
CA PRO A 8 -4.81 -6.79 -20.39
C PRO A 8 -4.63 -5.43 -19.73
N ILE A 9 -5.33 -5.18 -18.62
CA ILE A 9 -5.03 -4.06 -17.73
C ILE A 9 -3.93 -4.53 -16.79
N ARG A 10 -2.79 -3.84 -16.85
CA ARG A 10 -1.69 -4.04 -15.90
C ARG A 10 -1.65 -2.87 -14.95
N MET A 11 -1.65 -3.15 -13.65
CA MET A 11 -1.52 -2.14 -12.61
C MET A 11 -0.30 -2.45 -11.77
N THR A 12 0.43 -1.39 -11.39
CA THR A 12 1.50 -1.47 -10.41
C THR A 12 0.91 -1.13 -9.04
N ILE A 13 0.99 -2.05 -8.09
CA ILE A 13 0.53 -1.84 -6.71
C ILE A 13 1.76 -1.60 -5.85
N GLY A 14 2.03 -0.34 -5.49
CA GLY A 14 3.08 0.05 -4.53
C GLY A 14 4.40 -0.71 -4.70
N ASP A 15 4.88 -1.30 -3.58
CA ASP A 15 6.15 -2.05 -3.44
C ASP A 15 6.29 -3.33 -4.29
N ILE A 16 5.36 -3.60 -5.21
CA ILE A 16 5.45 -4.75 -6.12
C ILE A 16 6.01 -4.28 -7.46
N ASP A 17 7.29 -4.53 -7.70
CA ASP A 17 7.99 -4.24 -8.97
C ASP A 17 7.42 -5.01 -10.18
N THR A 18 6.53 -5.99 -9.92
CA THR A 18 5.87 -6.78 -10.97
C THR A 18 4.44 -6.28 -11.19
N PRO A 19 4.10 -5.80 -12.40
CA PRO A 19 2.73 -5.42 -12.74
C PRO A 19 1.81 -6.63 -12.61
N ILE A 20 0.73 -6.48 -11.85
CA ILE A 20 -0.30 -7.52 -11.73
C ILE A 20 -1.34 -7.28 -12.82
N GLU A 21 -1.73 -8.36 -13.51
CA GLU A 21 -2.85 -8.32 -14.45
C GLU A 21 -4.16 -8.33 -13.66
N VAL A 22 -4.87 -7.21 -13.66
CA VAL A 22 -6.08 -7.00 -12.84
C VAL A 22 -7.38 -7.18 -13.64
N GLY A 23 -7.26 -7.48 -14.92
CA GLY A 23 -8.40 -7.79 -15.79
C GLY A 23 -8.09 -7.57 -17.26
N THR A 24 -9.12 -7.74 -18.09
CA THR A 24 -9.04 -7.56 -19.53
C THR A 24 -10.17 -6.63 -19.97
N VAL A 25 -9.86 -5.60 -20.77
CA VAL A 25 -10.90 -4.81 -21.45
C VAL A 25 -11.16 -5.43 -22.81
N GLU A 26 -12.42 -5.71 -23.10
CA GLU A 26 -12.86 -6.08 -24.44
C GLU A 26 -13.17 -4.83 -25.25
N PHE A 27 -12.44 -4.66 -26.35
CA PHE A 27 -12.73 -3.66 -27.36
C PHE A 27 -13.56 -4.31 -28.46
N PRO A 28 -14.70 -3.72 -28.85
CA PRO A 28 -15.57 -4.31 -29.87
C PRO A 28 -14.94 -4.30 -31.29
N TYR A 29 -13.75 -3.73 -31.48
CA TYR A 29 -13.04 -3.73 -32.76
C TYR A 29 -11.51 -3.69 -32.60
N ALA A 30 -10.77 -4.26 -33.56
CA ALA A 30 -9.31 -4.22 -33.57
C ALA A 30 -8.79 -2.81 -33.92
N PRO A 31 -7.71 -2.32 -33.27
CA PRO A 31 -7.19 -0.99 -33.52
C PRO A 31 -6.63 -0.90 -34.95
N GLY A 32 -7.42 -0.32 -35.85
CA GLY A 32 -6.92 0.28 -37.07
C GLY A 32 -6.17 1.57 -36.75
N THR A 33 -5.17 1.90 -37.55
CA THR A 33 -4.13 2.93 -37.39
C THR A 33 -4.62 4.40 -37.36
N GLY A 34 -5.83 4.68 -36.86
CA GLY A 34 -6.38 6.01 -36.68
C GLY A 34 -6.76 6.22 -35.22
N GLY A 35 -6.24 7.29 -34.61
CA GLY A 35 -6.50 7.61 -33.20
C GLY A 35 -7.99 7.67 -32.88
N PHE A 36 -8.44 6.84 -31.95
CA PHE A 36 -9.77 6.93 -31.37
C PHE A 36 -9.67 7.69 -30.05
N ALA A 37 -10.46 8.76 -29.94
CA ALA A 37 -10.77 9.38 -28.66
C ALA A 37 -11.53 8.36 -27.82
N ILE A 38 -10.94 7.94 -26.71
CA ILE A 38 -11.58 7.05 -25.73
C ILE A 38 -12.73 7.84 -25.11
N ASP A 39 -13.95 7.29 -25.12
CA ASP A 39 -15.07 7.86 -24.39
C ASP A 39 -14.82 7.70 -22.88
N TYR A 40 -14.30 8.76 -22.27
CA TYR A 40 -13.85 8.84 -20.88
C TYR A 40 -14.85 8.30 -19.81
N PRO A 41 -16.18 8.41 -19.96
CA PRO A 41 -17.14 7.85 -19.00
C PRO A 41 -17.09 6.31 -18.91
N SER A 42 -16.79 5.62 -20.01
CA SER A 42 -16.70 4.15 -20.05
C SER A 42 -15.41 3.63 -19.41
N LEU A 43 -14.29 4.35 -19.58
CA LEU A 43 -13.02 4.04 -18.94
C LEU A 43 -13.07 4.32 -17.44
N ALA A 44 -13.67 5.43 -17.03
CA ALA A 44 -13.86 5.77 -15.62
C ALA A 44 -14.77 4.75 -14.90
N SER A 45 -15.83 4.30 -15.57
CA SER A 45 -16.71 3.25 -15.05
C SER A 45 -16.00 1.90 -14.98
N ALA A 46 -15.20 1.54 -15.99
CA ALA A 46 -14.41 0.31 -15.97
C ALA A 46 -13.29 0.33 -14.91
N LEU A 47 -12.62 1.48 -14.71
CA LEU A 47 -11.63 1.68 -13.66
C LEU A 47 -12.27 1.65 -12.28
N ARG A 48 -13.45 2.24 -12.12
CA ARG A 48 -14.20 2.20 -10.86
C ARG A 48 -14.76 0.82 -10.56
N GLN A 49 -15.22 0.10 -11.58
CA GLN A 49 -15.66 -1.29 -11.45
C GLN A 49 -14.48 -2.26 -11.25
N ALA A 50 -13.28 -1.92 -11.73
CA ALA A 50 -12.03 -2.61 -11.39
C ALA A 50 -11.58 -2.28 -9.95
N ALA A 51 -11.77 -1.04 -9.51
CA ALA A 51 -11.53 -0.60 -8.13
C ALA A 51 -12.55 -1.17 -7.13
N ASP A 52 -13.80 -1.37 -7.54
CA ASP A 52 -14.84 -2.04 -6.75
C ASP A 52 -14.69 -3.57 -6.81
N LYS A 53 -14.10 -4.12 -7.89
CA LYS A 53 -13.62 -5.53 -7.94
C LYS A 53 -12.34 -5.75 -7.13
N LEU A 54 -11.73 -4.69 -6.61
CA LEU A 54 -10.83 -4.77 -5.45
C LEU A 54 -11.64 -4.82 -4.13
N ASP A 55 -12.87 -5.34 -4.15
CA ASP A 55 -13.52 -5.90 -2.95
C ASP A 55 -12.50 -6.85 -2.29
N PRO A 56 -12.02 -6.51 -1.08
CA PRO A 56 -10.84 -7.12 -0.49
C PRO A 56 -11.25 -8.48 0.05
N GLY A 57 -11.19 -9.49 -0.83
CA GLY A 57 -11.20 -10.90 -0.46
C GLY A 57 -10.09 -11.22 0.57
N PRO A 58 -9.77 -12.48 0.85
CA PRO A 58 -8.97 -12.96 2.01
C PRO A 58 -7.66 -12.20 2.35
N THR A 59 -7.14 -11.38 1.43
CA THR A 59 -6.25 -10.25 1.70
C THR A 59 -6.62 -9.38 2.91
N ASN A 60 -7.88 -8.99 3.15
CA ASN A 60 -8.18 -8.06 4.26
C ASN A 60 -7.82 -8.65 5.63
N GLU A 61 -8.06 -9.95 5.83
CA GLU A 61 -7.64 -10.64 7.06
C GLU A 61 -6.12 -10.76 7.17
N VAL A 62 -5.42 -10.99 6.04
CA VAL A 62 -3.94 -11.01 6.02
C VAL A 62 -3.35 -9.64 6.33
N TYR A 63 -3.93 -8.56 5.79
CA TYR A 63 -3.51 -7.19 6.09
C TYR A 63 -3.80 -6.83 7.56
N ARG A 64 -4.97 -7.22 8.09
CA ARG A 64 -5.32 -7.02 9.50
C ARG A 64 -4.43 -7.84 10.44
N GLU A 65 -4.10 -9.08 10.08
CA GLU A 65 -3.15 -9.91 10.81
C GLU A 65 -1.75 -9.28 10.83
N ARG A 66 -1.27 -8.80 9.68
CA ARG A 66 -0.02 -8.02 9.60
C ARG A 66 -0.09 -6.79 10.48
N ALA A 67 -1.21 -6.06 10.45
CA ALA A 67 -1.39 -4.85 11.24
C ALA A 67 -1.29 -5.14 12.75
N ARG A 68 -1.82 -6.27 13.23
CA ARG A 68 -1.65 -6.72 14.62
C ARG A 68 -0.20 -7.00 14.98
N LEU A 69 0.56 -7.66 14.11
CA LEU A 69 1.98 -7.92 14.34
C LEU A 69 2.78 -6.62 14.38
N VAL A 70 2.48 -5.67 13.48
CA VAL A 70 3.12 -4.36 13.47
C VAL A 70 2.71 -3.53 14.69
N ALA A 71 1.46 -3.62 15.15
CA ALA A 71 1.01 -2.97 16.37
C ALA A 71 1.73 -3.52 17.63
N TYR A 72 1.93 -4.84 17.69
CA TYR A 72 2.74 -5.46 18.73
C TYR A 72 4.19 -4.95 18.71
N LEU A 73 4.81 -4.90 17.52
CA LEU A 73 6.16 -4.37 17.36
C LEU A 73 6.24 -2.90 17.77
N ALA A 74 5.29 -2.07 17.34
CA ALA A 74 5.21 -0.66 17.73
C ALA A 74 5.12 -0.48 19.26
N ALA A 75 4.37 -1.35 19.94
CA ALA A 75 4.25 -1.34 21.39
C ALA A 75 5.57 -1.67 22.13
N GLN A 76 6.54 -2.35 21.48
CA GLN A 76 7.88 -2.58 22.03
C GLN A 76 8.78 -1.34 21.94
N HIS A 77 8.38 -0.31 21.19
CA HIS A 77 9.14 0.92 20.98
C HIS A 77 8.35 2.16 21.43
N PRO A 78 7.97 2.25 22.72
CA PRO A 78 7.15 3.36 23.22
C PRO A 78 7.89 4.69 23.09
N GLY A 79 7.24 5.68 22.49
CA GLY A 79 7.81 7.01 22.25
C GLY A 79 8.52 7.17 20.91
N ASP A 80 9.04 6.07 20.36
CA ASP A 80 9.74 6.03 19.06
C ASP A 80 8.85 5.56 17.90
N ALA A 81 7.69 4.98 18.21
CA ALA A 81 6.66 4.59 17.26
C ALA A 81 5.53 5.65 17.16
N VAL A 82 5.22 6.08 15.94
CA VAL A 82 4.18 7.08 15.64
C VAL A 82 3.41 6.75 14.37
N ILE A 83 2.14 7.16 14.30
CA ILE A 83 1.30 7.05 13.10
C ILE A 83 1.11 8.44 12.49
N SER A 84 1.27 8.57 11.17
CA SER A 84 1.08 9.82 10.44
C SER A 84 0.60 9.58 9.01
N TYR A 85 -0.03 10.58 8.40
CA TYR A 85 -0.32 10.59 6.96
C TYR A 85 0.82 11.29 6.21
N SER A 86 2.01 10.70 6.26
CA SER A 86 3.26 11.33 5.81
C SER A 86 3.64 11.06 4.35
N ASP A 87 2.97 10.11 3.68
CA ASP A 87 3.22 9.79 2.27
C ASP A 87 2.29 10.58 1.33
N PRO A 88 2.80 11.56 0.56
CA PRO A 88 1.99 12.34 -0.38
C PRO A 88 1.46 11.52 -1.56
N SER A 89 2.08 10.37 -1.86
CA SER A 89 1.62 9.49 -2.95
C SER A 89 0.41 8.66 -2.56
N THR A 90 0.18 8.46 -1.25
CA THR A 90 -0.95 7.70 -0.70
C THR A 90 -1.59 8.42 0.51
N PRO A 91 -2.14 9.64 0.32
CA PRO A 91 -2.56 10.51 1.42
C PRO A 91 -3.71 9.97 2.27
N GLY A 92 -4.45 8.96 1.78
CA GLY A 92 -5.49 8.27 2.53
C GLY A 92 -4.99 7.10 3.38
N TRP A 93 -3.72 6.73 3.27
CA TRP A 93 -3.13 5.58 3.94
C TRP A 93 -2.20 6.05 5.06
N PRO A 94 -2.58 5.83 6.33
CA PRO A 94 -1.68 6.14 7.44
C PRO A 94 -0.44 5.25 7.39
N VAL A 95 0.70 5.82 7.79
CA VAL A 95 1.98 5.14 7.91
C VAL A 95 2.32 5.03 9.39
N ILE A 96 2.61 3.82 9.86
CA ILE A 96 3.28 3.61 11.15
C ILE A 96 4.79 3.66 10.91
N THR A 97 5.47 4.53 11.65
CA THR A 97 6.92 4.66 11.65
C THR A 97 7.46 4.27 13.01
N ILE A 98 8.45 3.39 13.04
CA ILE A 98 9.11 2.91 14.26
C ILE A 98 10.60 3.22 14.13
N ASN A 99 11.11 4.09 14.99
CA ASN A 99 12.53 4.39 15.05
C ASN A 99 13.22 3.40 16.00
N THR A 100 14.30 2.76 15.54
CA THR A 100 15.06 1.78 16.33
C THR A 100 16.55 2.05 16.23
N PRO A 101 17.39 1.47 17.11
CA PRO A 101 18.84 1.53 16.96
C PRO A 101 19.35 0.91 15.64
N ALA A 102 18.59 0.02 15.01
CA ALA A 102 18.94 -0.55 13.70
C ALA A 102 18.57 0.38 12.53
N GLY A 103 17.85 1.48 12.79
CA GLY A 103 17.29 2.38 11.79
C GLY A 103 15.76 2.43 11.84
N GLN A 104 15.19 3.27 11.00
CA GLN A 104 13.74 3.42 10.88
C GLN A 104 13.11 2.21 10.18
N MET A 105 11.89 1.86 10.56
CA MET A 105 11.06 0.93 9.79
C MET A 105 9.67 1.54 9.65
N SER A 106 9.07 1.43 8.46
CA SER A 106 7.71 1.91 8.24
C SER A 106 6.86 0.95 7.42
N TRP A 107 5.55 1.06 7.63
CA TRP A 107 4.52 0.32 6.90
C TRP A 107 3.28 1.19 6.71
N HIS A 108 2.68 1.14 5.52
CA HIS A 108 1.31 1.60 5.34
C HIS A 108 0.33 0.68 6.06
N ILE A 109 -0.67 1.29 6.67
CA ILE A 109 -1.75 0.66 7.43
C ILE A 109 -3.06 0.98 6.73
N SER A 110 -3.94 -0.02 6.62
CA SER A 110 -5.30 0.23 6.14
C SER A 110 -6.01 1.18 7.11
N PRO A 111 -6.74 2.19 6.64
CA PRO A 111 -7.56 3.05 7.51
C PRO A 111 -8.51 2.25 8.41
N ASP A 112 -9.00 1.10 7.92
CA ASP A 112 -9.91 0.20 8.64
C ASP A 112 -9.22 -0.60 9.76
N ASP A 113 -7.88 -0.69 9.74
CA ASP A 113 -7.08 -1.43 10.72
C ASP A 113 -6.39 -0.52 11.74
N ILE A 114 -6.63 0.78 11.70
CA ILE A 114 -6.03 1.72 12.66
C ILE A 114 -6.50 1.46 14.10
N ASP A 115 -7.61 0.74 14.26
CA ASP A 115 -8.20 0.34 15.54
C ASP A 115 -7.38 -0.72 16.28
N VAL A 116 -6.52 -1.48 15.59
CA VAL A 116 -5.69 -2.52 16.21
C VAL A 116 -4.47 -1.95 16.95
N PHE A 117 -4.13 -0.69 16.71
CA PHE A 117 -3.00 -0.03 17.36
C PHE A 117 -3.39 0.47 18.75
N PRO A 118 -2.56 0.22 19.79
CA PRO A 118 -2.91 0.62 21.14
C PRO A 118 -2.89 2.14 21.29
N PRO A 119 -3.66 2.70 22.24
CA PRO A 119 -3.73 4.16 22.47
C PRO A 119 -2.39 4.82 22.82
N SER A 120 -1.38 4.04 23.22
CA SER A 120 -0.02 4.52 23.49
C SER A 120 0.75 4.93 22.24
N ILE A 121 0.31 4.50 21.05
CA ILE A 121 0.91 4.90 19.78
C ILE A 121 0.29 6.21 19.34
N LEU A 122 1.11 7.27 19.35
CA LEU A 122 0.64 8.62 19.05
C LEU A 122 0.39 8.79 17.56
N ARG A 123 -0.73 9.44 17.24
CA ARG A 123 -0.97 10.01 15.90
C ARG A 123 -0.39 11.41 15.88
N VAL A 124 0.50 11.67 14.92
CA VAL A 124 1.29 12.90 14.85
C VAL A 124 1.12 13.60 13.52
N HIS A 125 1.54 14.87 13.48
CA HIS A 125 1.60 15.63 12.23
C HIS A 125 2.61 14.99 11.27
N PRO A 126 2.39 15.03 9.94
CA PRO A 126 3.35 14.51 8.96
C PRO A 126 4.77 15.09 9.08
N GLU A 127 4.90 16.31 9.62
CA GLU A 127 6.19 16.97 9.86
C GLU A 127 6.83 16.61 11.21
N ASP A 128 6.24 15.70 12.00
CA ASP A 128 6.92 15.18 13.20
C ASP A 128 8.24 14.52 12.77
N PRO A 129 9.38 14.85 13.41
CA PRO A 129 10.66 14.26 13.05
C PRO A 129 10.67 12.73 13.06
N ARG A 130 9.86 12.10 13.93
CA ARG A 130 9.74 10.64 14.01
C ARG A 130 8.95 10.04 12.85
N ALA A 131 8.08 10.83 12.20
CA ALA A 131 7.26 10.44 11.07
C ALA A 131 7.94 10.68 9.71
N THR A 132 9.06 11.42 9.71
CA THR A 132 9.82 11.74 8.49
C THR A 132 10.53 10.49 7.99
N TRP A 133 10.27 10.09 6.75
CA TRP A 133 10.88 8.89 6.16
C TRP A 133 12.38 9.08 5.95
N ASP A 134 13.18 8.10 6.38
CA ASP A 134 14.65 8.12 6.27
C ASP A 134 15.19 7.65 4.90
N GLY A 135 14.29 7.35 3.95
CA GLY A 135 14.65 6.93 2.60
C GLY A 135 14.94 5.43 2.44
N HIS A 136 14.66 4.61 3.44
CA HIS A 136 14.93 3.17 3.38
C HIS A 136 14.09 2.43 2.33
N THR A 137 14.72 1.48 1.66
CA THR A 137 14.06 0.46 0.84
C THR A 137 13.39 -0.61 1.70
N THR A 138 12.46 -1.37 1.10
CA THR A 138 11.86 -2.54 1.75
C THR A 138 12.89 -3.60 2.14
N ALA A 139 13.95 -3.78 1.35
CA ALA A 139 15.04 -4.70 1.67
C ALA A 139 15.80 -4.27 2.93
N GLU A 140 16.18 -2.99 3.02
CA GLU A 140 16.85 -2.43 4.20
C GLU A 140 15.96 -2.55 5.44
N LYS A 141 14.67 -2.22 5.34
CA LYS A 141 13.71 -2.43 6.44
C LYS A 141 13.72 -3.87 6.96
N HIS A 142 13.70 -4.85 6.07
CA HIS A 142 13.70 -6.26 6.48
C HIS A 142 15.04 -6.69 7.09
N GLU A 143 16.16 -6.16 6.61
CA GLU A 143 17.46 -6.40 7.23
C GLU A 143 17.52 -5.81 8.66
N ARG A 144 16.98 -4.61 8.86
CA ARG A 144 16.87 -3.96 10.18
C ARG A 144 16.02 -4.80 11.13
N LEU A 145 14.86 -5.28 10.67
CA LEU A 145 14.01 -6.18 11.46
C LEU A 145 14.72 -7.49 11.80
N ALA A 146 15.41 -8.12 10.84
CA ALA A 146 16.17 -9.33 11.08
C ALA A 146 17.31 -9.12 12.11
N ASN A 147 17.94 -7.95 12.10
CA ASN A 147 18.94 -7.56 13.10
C ASN A 147 18.34 -7.50 14.51
N LEU A 148 17.17 -6.89 14.68
CA LEU A 148 16.47 -6.82 15.97
C LEU A 148 16.07 -8.22 16.47
N THR A 149 15.51 -9.04 15.59
CA THR A 149 15.12 -10.43 15.91
C THR A 149 16.31 -11.25 16.42
N ARG A 150 17.48 -11.13 15.79
CA ARG A 150 18.70 -11.82 16.25
C ARG A 150 19.18 -11.35 17.63
N GLN A 151 18.84 -10.13 18.01
CA GLN A 151 19.24 -9.52 19.28
C GLN A 151 18.22 -9.76 20.40
N GLY A 152 17.08 -10.38 20.11
CA GLY A 152 16.01 -10.62 21.09
C GLY A 152 15.36 -9.33 21.59
N ARG A 153 15.28 -8.30 20.72
CA ARG A 153 14.59 -7.04 20.98
C ARG A 153 13.27 -6.99 20.24
#